data_AF-A0A534PK92-F1
#
_entry.id   AF-A0A534PK92-F1
#
_cell.length_a   1.000
_cell.length_b   1.000
_cell.length_c   1.000
_cell.angle_alpha   90.00
_cell.angle_beta   90.00
_cell.angle_gamma   90.00
#
_symmetry.space_group_name_H-M   'P 1'
#
loop_
_entity.id
_entity.type
_entity.pdbx_description
1 polymer ?
#
loop_
_entity_poly.entity_id
_entity_poly.type
_entity_poly.pdbx_seq_one_letter_code
_entity_poly.pdbx_strand_id
1 'polypeptide(L)'
;MRAALASLLVSLPALAEVPGGHVYFGLGGSWMVPLASSDMRGFRGPLHQAVALSVELAYETQHALVAVGIEYGGLTAFQPEFGLVSLRAGWILGEGPTAPYLSAGMGLLRESVQLRYDCVGGGCAVASAEDARLHRRRATAAR
;
A
#
# COMPACT_ATOMS: atom_id res chain seq x y z
N MET A 1 -5.10 -7.21 16.02
CA MET A 1 -6.07 -6.30 15.35
C MET A 1 -7.23 -5.87 16.24
N ARG A 2 -7.92 -6.76 16.98
CA ARG A 2 -9.06 -6.38 17.83
C ARG A 2 -8.74 -5.36 18.94
N ALA A 3 -7.55 -5.41 19.53
CA ALA A 3 -7.16 -4.51 20.62
C ALA A 3 -6.97 -3.04 20.17
N ALA A 4 -6.41 -2.80 18.98
CA ALA A 4 -6.19 -1.45 18.45
C ALA A 4 -7.53 -0.74 18.14
N LEU A 5 -8.50 -1.51 17.62
CA LEU A 5 -9.84 -1.03 17.31
C LEU A 5 -10.63 -0.71 18.59
N ALA A 6 -10.44 -1.51 19.64
CA ALA A 6 -11.04 -1.26 20.96
C ALA A 6 -10.44 -0.01 21.62
N SER A 7 -9.13 0.22 21.53
CA SER A 7 -8.52 1.46 22.04
C SER A 7 -9.00 2.72 21.30
N LEU A 8 -9.23 2.63 19.98
CA LEU A 8 -9.78 3.72 19.18
C LEU A 8 -11.23 4.06 19.58
N LEU A 9 -12.03 3.02 19.86
CA LEU A 9 -13.42 3.13 20.34
C LEU A 9 -13.52 3.71 21.75
N VAL A 10 -12.54 3.44 22.62
CA VAL A 10 -12.50 3.96 23.99
C VAL A 10 -12.06 5.43 24.03
N SER A 11 -11.28 5.92 23.07
CA SER A 11 -10.89 7.34 22.99
C SER A 11 -11.91 8.25 22.32
N LEU A 12 -12.87 7.70 21.56
CA LEU A 12 -13.94 8.46 20.90
C LEU A 12 -14.80 9.34 21.85
N PRO A 13 -15.26 8.86 23.03
CA PRO A 13 -16.04 9.71 23.94
C PRO A 13 -15.21 10.84 24.58
N ALA A 14 -13.89 10.70 24.72
CA ALA A 14 -13.03 11.77 25.22
C ALA A 14 -12.79 12.91 24.19
N LEU A 15 -13.05 12.64 22.90
CA LEU A 15 -12.96 13.62 21.82
C LEU A 15 -14.31 14.31 21.52
N ALA A 16 -15.41 13.84 22.11
CA ALA A 16 -16.75 14.43 21.90
C ALA A 16 -16.96 15.76 22.65
N GLU A 17 -16.11 16.08 23.63
CA GLU A 17 -16.20 17.32 24.43
C GLU A 17 -15.23 18.43 23.99
N VAL A 18 -14.46 18.23 22.91
CA VAL A 18 -13.53 19.25 22.43
C VAL A 18 -14.29 20.33 21.64
N PRO A 19 -14.22 21.61 22.05
CA PRO A 19 -14.82 22.71 21.28
C PRO A 19 -14.26 22.75 19.85
N GLY A 20 -15.13 22.75 18.84
CA GLY A 20 -14.73 22.79 17.44
C GLY A 20 -14.22 21.46 16.88
N GLY A 21 -14.54 20.33 17.52
CA GLY A 21 -14.24 19.00 17.01
C GLY A 21 -15.08 18.63 15.78
N HIS A 22 -14.43 18.30 14.66
CA HIS A 22 -15.10 17.91 13.42
C HIS A 22 -14.58 16.56 12.92
N VAL A 23 -15.49 15.71 12.44
CA VAL A 23 -15.14 14.44 11.80
C VAL A 23 -15.35 14.58 10.30
N TYR A 24 -14.34 14.17 9.52
CA TYR A 24 -14.40 14.18 8.06
C TYR A 24 -14.08 12.81 7.50
N PHE A 25 -14.72 12.52 6.38
CA PHE A 25 -14.45 11.35 5.56
C PHE A 25 -13.87 11.80 4.23
N GLY A 26 -12.68 11.29 3.91
CA GLY A 26 -11.93 11.63 2.71
C GLY A 26 -11.83 10.46 1.75
N LEU A 27 -11.79 10.77 0.45
CA LEU A 27 -11.43 9.85 -0.61
C LEU A 27 -10.24 10.45 -1.36
N GLY A 28 -9.26 9.62 -1.67
CA GLY A 28 -8.03 10.05 -2.35
C GLY A 28 -7.57 9.04 -3.38
N GLY A 29 -6.57 9.46 -4.15
CA GLY A 29 -5.85 8.59 -5.06
C GLY A 29 -4.37 8.92 -5.02
N SER A 30 -3.53 7.90 -5.15
CA SER A 30 -2.08 8.05 -5.23
C SER A 30 -1.57 7.41 -6.50
N TRP A 31 -0.43 7.91 -6.98
CA TRP A 31 0.29 7.34 -8.12
C TRP A 31 1.55 6.66 -7.60
N MET A 32 1.70 5.37 -7.89
CA MET A 32 2.90 4.63 -7.55
C MET A 32 3.90 4.59 -8.69
N VAL A 33 5.15 4.85 -8.34
CA VAL A 33 6.30 4.62 -9.22
C VAL A 33 7.23 3.60 -8.54
N PRO A 34 7.39 2.40 -9.09
CA PRO A 34 8.30 1.42 -8.53
C PRO A 34 9.74 1.93 -8.63
N LEU A 35 10.42 2.04 -7.49
CA LEU A 35 11.85 2.34 -7.45
C LEU A 35 12.60 1.07 -7.80
N ALA A 36 13.25 1.05 -8.96
CA ALA A 36 14.01 -0.11 -9.40
C ALA A 36 15.21 -0.34 -8.46
N SER A 37 15.10 -1.27 -7.52
CA SER A 37 16.28 -1.79 -6.83
C SER A 37 17.01 -2.71 -7.82
N SER A 38 18.33 -2.58 -7.90
CA SER A 38 19.20 -3.36 -8.79
C SER A 38 19.26 -4.85 -8.46
N ASP A 39 18.50 -5.33 -7.47
CA ASP A 39 18.45 -6.71 -7.02
C ASP A 39 17.06 -7.34 -7.22
N MET A 40 16.50 -7.20 -8.43
CA MET A 40 15.26 -7.87 -8.84
C MET A 40 15.45 -9.37 -9.17
N ARG A 41 16.36 -10.05 -8.47
CA ARG A 41 16.63 -11.49 -8.67
C ARG A 41 15.52 -12.34 -8.03
N GLY A 42 14.34 -12.32 -8.64
CA GLY A 42 13.22 -13.11 -8.14
C GLY A 42 11.86 -12.73 -8.71
N PHE A 43 11.70 -11.54 -9.29
CA PHE A 43 10.41 -11.06 -9.78
C PHE A 43 10.06 -11.59 -11.18
N ARG A 44 8.77 -11.89 -11.39
CA ARG A 44 8.22 -12.33 -12.68
C ARG A 44 7.54 -11.17 -13.40
N GLY A 45 8.31 -10.51 -14.27
CA GLY A 45 7.81 -9.44 -15.13
C GLY A 45 8.27 -8.05 -14.68
N PRO A 46 7.99 -7.01 -15.49
CA PRO A 46 8.28 -5.64 -15.12
C PRO A 46 7.32 -5.17 -14.01
N LEU A 47 7.84 -4.43 -13.02
CA LEU A 47 7.00 -3.68 -12.09
C LEU A 47 6.36 -2.53 -12.87
N HIS A 48 5.05 -2.39 -12.74
CA HIS A 48 4.31 -1.35 -13.44
C HIS A 48 3.98 -0.19 -12.51
N GLN A 49 3.84 1.00 -13.09
CA GLN A 49 3.20 2.11 -12.42
C GLN A 49 1.72 1.77 -12.25
N ALA A 50 1.18 2.07 -11.07
CA ALA A 50 -0.21 1.81 -10.78
C ALA A 50 -0.83 2.95 -9.98
N VAL A 51 -2.14 3.09 -10.14
CA VAL A 51 -2.94 3.99 -9.32
C VAL A 51 -3.44 3.23 -8.09
N ALA A 52 -3.47 3.91 -6.95
CA ALA A 52 -4.11 3.45 -5.73
C ALA A 52 -5.27 4.37 -5.36
N LEU A 53 -6.24 3.83 -4.64
CA LEU A 53 -7.33 4.57 -4.03
C LEU A 53 -7.20 4.50 -2.53
N SER A 54 -7.49 5.63 -1.88
CA SER A 54 -7.47 5.74 -0.43
C SER A 54 -8.79 6.24 0.11
N VAL A 55 -9.10 5.77 1.32
CA VAL A 55 -10.23 6.21 2.14
C VAL A 55 -9.66 6.64 3.47
N GLU A 56 -10.15 7.76 3.99
CA GLU A 56 -9.67 8.35 5.23
C GLU A 56 -10.81 8.76 6.14
N LEU A 57 -10.62 8.51 7.44
CA LEU A 57 -11.42 9.08 8.49
C LEU A 57 -10.51 9.99 9.33
N ALA A 58 -10.82 11.28 9.36
CA ALA A 58 -10.07 12.27 10.13
C ALA A 58 -10.96 12.89 11.21
N TYR A 59 -10.36 13.16 12.35
CA TYR A 59 -10.91 13.99 13.41
C TYR A 59 -10.02 15.22 13.55
N GLU A 60 -10.63 16.38 13.46
CA GLU A 60 -9.99 17.69 13.51
C GLU A 60 -10.47 18.45 14.74
N THR A 61 -9.57 19.20 15.35
CA THR A 61 -9.82 20.20 16.39
C THR A 61 -9.33 21.55 15.87
N GLN A 62 -9.46 22.64 16.64
CA GLN A 62 -8.98 23.94 16.18
C GLN A 62 -7.48 23.98 15.80
N HIS A 63 -6.62 23.13 16.38
CA HIS A 63 -5.16 23.21 16.18
C HIS A 63 -4.51 21.88 15.79
N ALA A 64 -5.25 20.77 15.83
CA ALA A 64 -4.69 19.45 15.65
C ALA A 64 -5.65 18.53 14.92
N LEU A 65 -5.10 17.54 14.23
CA LEU A 65 -5.85 16.50 13.55
C LEU A 65 -5.29 15.12 13.86
N VAL A 66 -6.16 14.11 13.82
CA VAL A 66 -5.80 12.70 13.85
C VAL A 66 -6.57 12.00 12.75
N ALA A 67 -5.91 11.20 11.92
CA ALA A 67 -6.51 10.53 10.79
C ALA A 67 -6.11 9.06 10.72
N VAL A 68 -7.06 8.21 10.36
CA VAL A 68 -6.83 6.81 10.01
C VAL A 68 -7.17 6.63 8.54
N GLY A 69 -6.22 6.08 7.78
CA GLY A 69 -6.36 5.87 6.35
C GLY A 69 -6.20 4.41 5.97
N ILE A 70 -6.95 3.97 4.97
CA ILE A 70 -6.74 2.71 4.27
C ILE A 70 -6.52 3.04 2.80
N GLU A 71 -5.46 2.49 2.22
CA GLU A 71 -5.13 2.65 0.81
C GLU A 71 -4.91 1.29 0.18
N TYR A 72 -5.37 1.13 -1.05
CA TYR A 72 -5.21 -0.07 -1.84
C TYR A 72 -4.84 0.29 -3.26
N GLY A 73 -3.80 -0.34 -3.79
CA GLY A 73 -3.37 -0.12 -5.17
C GLY A 73 -2.88 -1.38 -5.86
N GLY A 74 -2.54 -1.21 -7.14
CA GLY A 74 -2.51 -2.31 -8.11
C GLY A 74 -3.79 -2.40 -8.95
N LEU A 75 -4.58 -1.32 -9.03
CA LEU A 75 -5.86 -1.30 -9.75
C LEU A 75 -5.69 -1.34 -11.28
N THR A 76 -4.62 -0.72 -11.80
CA THR A 76 -4.35 -0.60 -13.24
C THR A 76 -3.28 -1.57 -13.73
N ALA A 77 -2.55 -2.19 -12.80
CA ALA A 77 -1.54 -3.19 -13.09
C ALA A 77 -1.54 -4.23 -11.97
N PHE A 78 -1.59 -5.51 -12.34
CA PHE A 78 -1.63 -6.63 -11.39
C PHE A 78 -0.38 -6.75 -10.51
N GLN A 79 0.68 -5.98 -10.79
CA GLN A 79 1.94 -6.00 -10.02
C GLN A 79 2.60 -4.61 -9.99
N PRO A 80 2.99 -4.08 -8.82
CA PRO A 80 2.72 -4.62 -7.48
C PRO A 80 1.28 -4.33 -7.01
N GLU A 81 0.71 -5.27 -6.23
CA GLU A 81 -0.51 -5.03 -5.45
C GLU A 81 -0.11 -4.70 -4.02
N PHE A 82 -0.73 -3.68 -3.41
CA PHE A 82 -0.46 -3.34 -2.03
C PHE A 82 -1.71 -2.87 -1.29
N GLY A 83 -1.67 -3.03 0.02
CA GLY A 83 -2.58 -2.41 0.96
C GLY A 83 -1.81 -1.70 2.06
N LEU A 84 -2.23 -0.51 2.42
CA LEU A 84 -1.66 0.29 3.49
C LEU A 84 -2.76 0.66 4.48
N VAL A 85 -2.51 0.42 5.77
CA VAL A 85 -3.30 0.99 6.85
C VAL A 85 -2.42 1.97 7.60
N SER A 86 -2.85 3.21 7.73
CA SER A 86 -2.07 4.28 8.34
C SER A 86 -2.81 4.97 9.46
N LEU A 87 -2.03 5.45 10.44
CA LEU A 87 -2.47 6.37 11.48
C LEU A 87 -1.56 7.60 11.40
N ARG A 88 -2.16 8.77 11.26
CA ARG A 88 -1.48 10.07 11.17
C ARG A 88 -2.02 11.00 12.23
N ALA A 89 -1.14 11.84 12.77
CA ALA A 89 -1.50 12.97 13.60
C ALA A 89 -0.81 14.21 13.05
N GLY A 90 -1.44 15.36 13.20
CA GLY A 90 -0.93 16.59 12.61
C GLY A 90 -1.34 17.83 13.38
N TRP A 91 -0.68 18.92 13.02
CA TRP A 91 -0.91 20.25 13.53
C TRP A 91 -1.45 21.14 12.42
N ILE A 92 -2.48 21.91 12.72
CA ILE A 92 -3.12 22.84 11.80
C ILE A 92 -2.44 24.20 11.96
N LEU A 93 -2.01 24.77 10.84
CA LEU A 93 -1.14 25.95 10.80
C LEU A 93 -1.90 27.24 10.44
N GLY A 94 -3.19 27.15 10.15
CA GLY A 94 -3.99 28.31 9.79
C GLY A 94 -5.49 28.05 9.93
N GLU A 95 -6.27 29.12 9.86
CA GLU A 95 -7.72 29.11 9.98
C GLU A 95 -8.36 29.57 8.66
N GLY A 96 -9.57 29.08 8.37
CA GLY A 96 -10.35 29.48 7.19
C GLY A 96 -10.82 28.30 6.34
N PRO A 97 -11.36 28.57 5.13
CA PRO A 97 -11.90 27.53 4.24
C PRO A 97 -10.82 26.57 3.71
N THR A 98 -9.54 26.97 3.77
CA THR A 98 -8.40 26.15 3.40
C THR A 98 -7.36 26.24 4.52
N ALA A 99 -7.33 25.24 5.39
CA ALA A 99 -6.41 25.20 6.52
C ALA A 99 -5.17 24.34 6.18
N PRO A 100 -3.96 24.93 6.06
CA PRO A 100 -2.75 24.15 5.87
C PRO A 100 -2.42 23.36 7.14
N TYR A 101 -1.86 22.16 6.99
CA TYR A 101 -1.46 21.34 8.12
C TYR A 101 -0.13 20.61 7.86
N LEU A 102 0.55 20.26 8.94
CA LEU A 102 1.69 19.35 8.94
C LEU A 102 1.25 18.07 9.64
N SER A 103 1.52 16.90 9.04
CA SER A 103 1.20 15.62 9.68
C SER A 103 2.36 14.65 9.60
N ALA A 104 2.46 13.80 10.61
CA ALA A 104 3.36 12.67 10.67
C ALA A 104 2.58 11.44 11.11
N GLY A 105 3.06 10.26 10.74
CA GLY A 105 2.36 9.04 11.06
C GLY A 105 3.15 7.80 10.75
N MET A 106 2.48 6.68 10.95
CA MET A 106 3.02 5.36 10.66
C MET A 106 1.99 4.55 9.90
N GLY A 107 2.48 3.63 9.08
CA GLY A 107 1.63 2.76 8.28
C GLY A 107 2.14 1.34 8.30
N LEU A 108 1.20 0.40 8.27
CA LEU A 108 1.43 -1.00 8.01
C LEU A 108 1.20 -1.25 6.53
N LEU A 109 2.29 -1.41 5.78
CA LEU A 109 2.26 -1.74 4.37
C LEU A 109 2.29 -3.26 4.20
N ARG A 110 1.36 -3.78 3.42
CA ARG A 110 1.38 -5.13 2.91
C ARG A 110 1.50 -5.04 1.40
N GLU A 111 2.55 -5.63 0.86
CA GLU A 111 2.79 -5.69 -0.57
C GLU A 111 2.79 -7.16 -1.00
N SER A 112 2.17 -7.44 -2.15
CA SER A 112 2.26 -8.71 -2.83
C SER A 112 2.72 -8.47 -4.26
N VAL A 113 3.72 -9.26 -4.64
CA VAL A 113 4.29 -9.23 -5.98
C VAL A 113 4.52 -10.67 -6.42
N GLN A 114 4.39 -10.93 -7.71
CA GLN A 114 4.53 -12.29 -8.22
C GLN A 114 6.01 -12.62 -8.42
N LEU A 115 6.50 -13.60 -7.67
CA LEU A 115 7.84 -14.12 -7.82
C LEU A 115 7.90 -15.16 -8.96
N ARG A 116 9.08 -15.36 -9.54
CA ARG A 116 9.34 -16.37 -10.59
C ARG A 116 9.00 -17.79 -10.14
N TYR A 117 9.02 -18.03 -8.83
CA TYR A 117 8.77 -19.33 -8.23
C TYR A 117 7.33 -19.49 -7.71
N ASP A 118 6.49 -18.45 -7.81
CA ASP A 118 5.11 -18.53 -7.35
C ASP A 118 4.26 -19.38 -8.32
N CYS A 119 3.71 -20.46 -7.79
CA CYS A 119 2.89 -21.41 -8.51
C CYS A 119 1.42 -20.98 -8.39
N VAL A 120 0.98 -20.02 -9.21
CA VAL A 120 -0.42 -19.59 -9.25
C VAL A 120 -1.10 -20.20 -10.48
N GLY A 121 -2.28 -20.81 -10.31
CA GLY A 121 -3.08 -21.35 -11.43
C GLY A 121 -2.66 -22.74 -11.94
N GLY A 122 -1.99 -23.56 -11.10
CA GLY A 122 -1.70 -24.96 -11.43
C GLY A 122 -0.37 -25.22 -12.16
N GLY A 123 0.52 -24.23 -12.26
CA GLY A 123 1.86 -24.44 -12.81
C GLY A 123 2.88 -23.45 -12.27
N CYS A 124 4.06 -23.94 -11.93
CA CYS A 124 5.23 -23.12 -11.61
C CYS A 124 5.98 -22.83 -12.92
N ALA A 125 6.27 -21.57 -13.23
CA ALA A 125 7.18 -21.23 -14.31
C ALA A 125 8.62 -21.38 -13.83
N VAL A 126 9.07 -22.63 -13.63
CA VAL A 126 10.50 -22.92 -13.49
C VAL A 126 11.18 -22.34 -14.73
N ALA A 127 12.21 -21.53 -14.55
CA ALA A 127 12.93 -20.88 -15.64
C ALA A 127 13.57 -21.94 -16.56
N SER A 128 12.82 -22.46 -17.52
CA SER A 128 13.25 -23.48 -18.48
C SER A 128 14.13 -22.92 -19.60
N ALA A 129 14.81 -21.78 -19.37
CA ALA A 129 15.80 -21.27 -20.31
C ALA A 129 17.09 -22.12 -20.31
N GLU A 130 17.40 -22.80 -19.19
CA GLU A 130 18.55 -23.71 -19.08
C GLU A 130 18.21 -25.16 -19.46
N ASP A 131 17.03 -25.67 -19.06
CA ASP A 131 16.59 -27.03 -19.44
C ASP A 131 16.27 -27.18 -20.93
N ALA A 132 15.74 -26.14 -21.59
CA ALA A 132 15.51 -26.19 -23.04
C ALA A 132 16.82 -26.28 -23.84
N ARG A 133 17.91 -25.68 -23.35
CA ARG A 133 19.24 -25.81 -23.99
C ARG A 133 19.87 -27.17 -23.73
N LEU A 134 19.67 -27.74 -22.54
CA LEU A 134 20.20 -29.05 -22.19
C LEU A 134 19.53 -30.16 -23.03
N HIS A 135 18.21 -30.10 -23.22
CA HIS A 135 17.49 -31.04 -24.09
C HIS A 135 17.81 -30.86 -25.58
N ARG A 136 18.01 -29.62 -26.06
CA ARG A 136 18.38 -29.37 -27.46
C ARG A 136 19.81 -29.82 -27.79
N ARG A 137 20.74 -29.74 -26.82
CA ARG A 137 22.11 -30.28 -26.96
C ARG A 137 22.15 -31.80 -26.94
N ARG A 138 21.31 -32.47 -26.14
CA ARG A 138 21.20 -33.94 -26.18
C ARG A 138 20.59 -34.44 -27.49
N ALA A 139 19.66 -33.71 -28.09
CA ALA A 139 19.07 -34.09 -29.38
C ALA A 139 20.01 -33.88 -30.58
N THR A 140 20.98 -32.98 -30.49
CA THR A 140 21.99 -32.75 -31.54
C THR A 140 23.25 -33.59 -31.37
N ALA A 141 23.53 -34.12 -30.18
CA ALA A 141 24.64 -35.05 -29.93
C ALA A 141 24.32 -36.53 -30.25
N ALA A 142 23.08 -36.83 -30.66
CA ALA A 142 22.62 -38.18 -30.98
C ALA A 142 22.38 -38.40 -32.50
N ARG A 143 23.03 -37.61 -33.36
CA ARG A 143 23.07 -37.81 -34.81
C ARG A 143 24.50 -37.87 -35.31
#